data_AF-A2E069-F1
#
_entry.id   AF-A2E069-F1
#
_cell.length_a   1.000
_cell.length_b   1.000
_cell.length_c   1.000
_cell.angle_alpha   90.00
_cell.angle_beta   90.00
_cell.angle_gamma   90.00
#
_symmetry.space_group_name_H-M   'P 1'
#
loop_
_entity.id
_entity.type
_entity.pdbx_description
1 polymer ?
#
loop_
_entity_poly.entity_id
_entity_poly.type
_entity_poly.pdbx_seq_one_letter_code
_entity_poly.pdbx_strand_id
1 'polypeptide(L)'
;MVNSDLANKFISLIEESIDTGDLKLPNNATMNDLCTLFKEQLKLENTLVENLHGNFIVVGDLHGNFQDLYHIITKYGLPSSSVKYLFLGDYVDRGEKSLEVYIYLMCLKILYPKFITLIRGNHEYTITCKEYGFLDECISRLGVMRGPAVFKMINDTFPYLPLAAILPNKIFCVHGGISSNVNTLDDIRNINRFEIDTWGKSVIATDLTWGDPRYLKNGVMTESSDRGLGERYSLAKAKRFLYDNELTSIIRAHEVCEGGWEKSLVDCKGNILCMTVFSAANYCGLENHASVLAVDNTGGISIDVFDSNGDEIRCNDTFEFGPIDLNLLIPPEEEIYLLL
;
A
#
# COMPACT_ATOMS: atom_id res chain seq x y z
N MET A 1 14.76 -1.42 -24.85
CA MET A 1 14.21 -2.48 -25.73
C MET A 1 14.30 -3.84 -25.05
N VAL A 2 15.48 -4.35 -24.68
CA VAL A 2 15.62 -5.70 -24.05
C VAL A 2 14.84 -5.88 -22.74
N ASN A 3 14.81 -4.88 -21.86
CA ASN A 3 14.13 -4.99 -20.55
C ASN A 3 12.59 -5.07 -20.67
N SER A 4 12.04 -4.51 -21.75
CA SER A 4 10.60 -4.46 -22.00
C SER A 4 10.06 -5.82 -22.46
N ASP A 5 10.83 -6.54 -23.28
CA ASP A 5 10.43 -7.85 -23.80
C ASP A 5 10.30 -8.90 -22.68
N LEU A 6 11.19 -8.85 -21.69
CA LEU A 6 11.14 -9.74 -20.54
C LEU A 6 9.88 -9.50 -19.70
N ALA A 7 9.61 -8.25 -19.32
CA ALA A 7 8.44 -7.90 -18.51
C ALA A 7 7.13 -8.24 -19.24
N ASN A 8 7.03 -7.94 -20.55
CA ASN A 8 5.87 -8.31 -21.36
C ASN A 8 5.64 -9.83 -21.40
N LYS A 9 6.72 -10.63 -21.51
CA LYS A 9 6.61 -12.09 -21.46
C LYS A 9 6.03 -12.58 -20.14
N PHE A 10 6.43 -12.00 -19.01
CA PHE A 10 5.88 -12.34 -17.70
C PHE A 10 4.41 -11.96 -17.58
N ILE A 11 4.03 -10.76 -18.04
CA ILE A 11 2.62 -10.31 -18.09
C ILE A 11 1.77 -11.32 -18.85
N SER A 12 2.17 -11.72 -20.07
CA SER A 12 1.41 -12.70 -20.84
C SER A 12 1.25 -14.04 -20.13
N LEU A 13 2.28 -14.52 -19.43
CA LEU A 13 2.21 -15.78 -18.66
C LEU A 13 1.26 -15.66 -17.45
N ILE A 14 1.22 -14.50 -16.80
CA ILE A 14 0.33 -14.23 -15.68
C ILE A 14 -1.12 -14.09 -16.17
N GLU A 15 -1.36 -13.36 -17.24
CA GLU A 15 -2.70 -13.19 -17.80
C GLU A 15 -3.26 -14.53 -18.33
N GLU A 16 -2.44 -15.38 -18.96
CA GLU A 16 -2.83 -16.76 -19.33
C GLU A 16 -3.17 -17.62 -18.09
N SER A 17 -2.58 -17.31 -16.93
CA SER A 17 -2.87 -18.04 -15.68
C SER A 17 -4.25 -17.74 -15.11
N ILE A 18 -4.91 -16.65 -15.53
CA ILE A 18 -6.28 -16.31 -15.14
C ILE A 18 -7.24 -17.40 -15.64
N ASP A 19 -7.11 -17.77 -16.91
CA ASP A 19 -7.98 -18.77 -17.55
C ASP A 19 -7.60 -20.20 -17.15
N THR A 20 -6.29 -20.47 -17.02
CA THR A 20 -5.79 -21.84 -16.79
C THR A 20 -5.70 -22.23 -15.33
N GLY A 21 -5.69 -21.24 -14.41
CA GLY A 21 -5.45 -21.43 -12.98
C GLY A 21 -4.00 -21.77 -12.61
N ASP A 22 -3.12 -21.97 -13.59
CA ASP A 22 -1.74 -22.46 -13.42
C ASP A 22 -0.71 -21.45 -13.93
N LEU A 23 0.14 -20.94 -13.04
CA LEU A 23 1.16 -19.94 -13.35
C LEU A 23 2.46 -20.61 -13.78
N LYS A 24 2.77 -20.56 -15.07
CA LYS A 24 3.97 -21.16 -15.64
C LYS A 24 5.16 -20.21 -15.61
N LEU A 25 5.75 -20.02 -14.43
CA LEU A 25 6.91 -19.15 -14.29
C LEU A 25 8.14 -19.65 -15.09
N PRO A 26 8.91 -18.75 -15.73
CA PRO A 26 10.21 -19.06 -16.34
C PRO A 26 11.26 -19.56 -15.35
N ASN A 27 12.37 -20.12 -15.86
CA ASN A 27 13.44 -20.66 -15.02
C ASN A 27 14.05 -19.62 -14.04
N ASN A 28 14.82 -20.10 -13.06
CA ASN A 28 15.37 -19.27 -11.99
C ASN A 28 16.30 -18.15 -12.48
N ALA A 29 17.03 -18.35 -13.59
CA ALA A 29 17.88 -17.31 -14.15
C ALA A 29 17.00 -16.15 -14.67
N THR A 30 15.98 -16.47 -15.46
CA THR A 30 15.01 -15.49 -15.98
C THR A 30 14.23 -14.79 -14.86
N MET A 31 13.86 -15.49 -13.78
CA MET A 31 13.27 -14.87 -12.59
C MET A 31 14.23 -13.88 -11.92
N ASN A 32 15.49 -14.26 -11.77
CA ASN A 32 16.51 -13.40 -11.17
C ASN A 32 16.79 -12.15 -12.02
N ASP A 33 16.76 -12.28 -13.34
CA ASP A 33 16.90 -11.14 -14.27
C ASP A 33 15.75 -10.14 -14.07
N LEU A 34 14.50 -10.62 -13.97
CA LEU A 34 13.34 -9.77 -13.67
C LEU A 34 13.50 -9.04 -12.32
N CYS A 35 13.88 -9.77 -11.27
CA CYS A 35 14.12 -9.19 -9.94
C CYS A 35 15.24 -8.13 -9.97
N THR A 36 16.27 -8.35 -10.79
CA THR A 36 17.38 -7.41 -10.95
C THR A 36 16.92 -6.12 -11.62
N LEU A 37 16.18 -6.23 -12.73
CA LEU A 37 15.61 -5.07 -13.43
C LEU A 37 14.65 -4.28 -12.54
N PHE A 38 13.83 -4.95 -11.75
CA PHE A 38 12.92 -4.31 -10.82
C PHE A 38 13.67 -3.52 -9.74
N LYS A 39 14.69 -4.13 -9.12
CA LYS A 39 15.56 -3.44 -8.15
C LYS A 39 16.27 -2.24 -8.77
N GLU A 40 16.70 -2.33 -10.02
CA GLU A 40 17.30 -1.20 -10.74
C GLU A 40 16.33 -0.02 -10.89
N GLN A 41 15.04 -0.26 -11.14
CA GLN A 41 14.04 0.82 -11.16
C GLN A 41 13.84 1.42 -9.77
N LEU A 42 13.66 0.59 -8.74
CA LEU A 42 13.41 1.07 -7.37
C LEU A 42 14.61 1.81 -6.75
N LYS A 43 15.84 1.48 -7.15
CA LYS A 43 17.06 2.22 -6.74
C LYS A 43 17.04 3.69 -7.15
N LEU A 44 16.27 4.05 -8.18
CA LEU A 44 16.14 5.42 -8.65
C LEU A 44 15.18 6.24 -7.77
N GLU A 45 14.43 5.59 -6.88
CA GLU A 45 13.46 6.23 -6.00
C GLU A 45 14.04 6.45 -4.60
N ASN A 46 13.67 7.57 -4.00
CA ASN A 46 14.01 7.88 -2.61
C ASN A 46 13.15 7.06 -1.64
N THR A 47 13.57 7.01 -0.37
CA THR A 47 12.79 6.29 0.67
C THR A 47 11.42 6.93 0.91
N LEU A 48 11.36 8.26 0.79
CA LEU A 48 10.14 9.03 0.63
C LEU A 48 10.04 9.47 -0.83
N VAL A 49 9.04 9.01 -1.57
CA VAL A 49 8.83 9.41 -2.98
C VAL A 49 8.12 10.76 -3.01
N GLU A 50 8.72 11.75 -3.66
CA GLU A 50 8.23 13.12 -3.71
C GLU A 50 8.17 13.63 -5.15
N ASN A 51 7.58 14.80 -5.36
CA ASN A 51 7.42 15.44 -6.68
C ASN A 51 6.58 14.60 -7.66
N LEU A 52 5.57 13.91 -7.13
CA LEU A 52 4.56 13.23 -7.92
C LEU A 52 3.57 14.27 -8.48
N HIS A 53 3.17 14.10 -9.75
CA HIS A 53 2.32 15.07 -10.46
C HIS A 53 1.19 14.39 -11.22
N GLY A 54 0.01 15.02 -11.25
CA GLY A 54 -1.19 14.56 -11.95
C GLY A 54 -2.12 13.73 -11.07
N ASN A 55 -3.04 12.99 -11.69
CA ASN A 55 -4.05 12.22 -10.98
C ASN A 55 -3.54 10.80 -10.69
N PHE A 56 -3.96 10.24 -9.57
CA PHE A 56 -3.52 8.93 -9.09
C PHE A 56 -4.70 8.05 -8.72
N ILE A 57 -4.62 6.78 -9.09
CA ILE A 57 -5.40 5.70 -8.49
C ILE A 57 -4.55 5.15 -7.33
N VAL A 58 -5.04 5.32 -6.11
CA VAL A 58 -4.38 4.81 -4.90
C VAL A 58 -5.02 3.48 -4.53
N VAL A 59 -4.18 2.45 -4.44
CA VAL A 59 -4.57 1.06 -4.18
C VAL A 59 -4.00 0.65 -2.83
N GLY A 60 -4.86 0.14 -1.95
CA GLY A 60 -4.51 -0.39 -0.65
C GLY A 60 -3.97 -1.82 -0.72
N ASP A 61 -4.21 -2.59 0.33
CA ASP A 61 -3.74 -3.98 0.45
C ASP A 61 -4.38 -4.86 -0.62
N LEU A 62 -3.58 -5.82 -1.14
CA LEU A 62 -4.02 -6.80 -2.13
C LEU A 62 -3.94 -8.24 -1.61
N HIS A 63 -2.96 -8.55 -0.75
CA HIS A 63 -2.82 -9.84 -0.08
C HIS A 63 -3.01 -11.05 -1.02
N GLY A 64 -2.27 -11.08 -2.12
CA GLY A 64 -2.35 -12.17 -3.09
C GLY A 64 -3.71 -12.32 -3.77
N ASN A 65 -4.57 -11.29 -3.78
CA ASN A 65 -5.81 -11.27 -4.55
C ASN A 65 -5.58 -10.72 -5.97
N PHE A 66 -5.16 -11.60 -6.87
CA PHE A 66 -4.84 -11.22 -8.24
C PHE A 66 -6.07 -10.82 -9.07
N GLN A 67 -7.25 -11.37 -8.76
CA GLN A 67 -8.48 -11.04 -9.47
C GLN A 67 -8.84 -9.56 -9.28
N ASP A 68 -8.75 -9.05 -8.05
CA ASP A 68 -9.03 -7.65 -7.74
C ASP A 68 -7.99 -6.71 -8.36
N LEU A 69 -6.70 -7.08 -8.32
CA LEU A 69 -5.66 -6.33 -9.02
C LEU A 69 -5.97 -6.23 -10.52
N TYR A 70 -6.32 -7.35 -11.16
CA TYR A 70 -6.61 -7.40 -12.58
C TYR A 70 -7.88 -6.60 -12.92
N HIS A 71 -8.91 -6.65 -12.07
CA HIS A 71 -10.10 -5.80 -12.18
C HIS A 71 -9.73 -4.31 -12.16
N ILE A 72 -8.95 -3.87 -11.17
CA ILE A 72 -8.50 -2.47 -11.05
C ILE A 72 -7.76 -2.02 -12.32
N ILE A 73 -6.77 -2.81 -12.77
CA ILE A 73 -5.97 -2.47 -13.96
C ILE A 73 -6.81 -2.46 -15.23
N THR A 74 -7.79 -3.36 -15.36
CA THR A 74 -8.71 -3.41 -16.51
C THR A 74 -9.65 -2.20 -16.53
N LYS A 75 -10.17 -1.80 -15.37
CA LYS A 75 -11.09 -0.67 -15.22
C LYS A 75 -10.44 0.66 -15.56
N TYR A 76 -9.28 0.96 -14.97
CA TYR A 76 -8.61 2.25 -15.16
C TYR A 76 -7.59 2.24 -16.31
N GLY A 77 -7.17 1.07 -16.77
CA GLY A 77 -6.17 0.90 -17.82
C GLY A 77 -4.73 0.85 -17.30
N LEU A 78 -3.81 0.46 -18.17
CA LEU A 78 -2.39 0.36 -17.84
C LEU A 78 -1.79 1.72 -17.44
N PRO A 79 -0.74 1.74 -16.59
CA PRO A 79 -0.09 2.97 -16.18
C PRO A 79 0.38 3.81 -17.38
N SER A 80 0.04 5.09 -17.38
CA SER A 80 0.26 6.02 -18.49
C SER A 80 0.35 7.47 -17.99
N SER A 81 0.56 8.42 -18.90
CA SER A 81 0.56 9.84 -18.52
C SER A 81 -0.79 10.31 -17.96
N SER A 82 -1.89 9.68 -18.39
CA SER A 82 -3.26 9.99 -17.95
C SER A 82 -3.71 9.19 -16.73
N VAL A 83 -3.13 8.00 -16.49
CA VAL A 83 -3.52 7.11 -15.40
C VAL A 83 -2.27 6.71 -14.63
N LYS A 84 -2.07 7.29 -13.45
CA LYS A 84 -0.95 6.94 -12.57
C LYS A 84 -1.45 6.15 -11.38
N TYR A 85 -0.59 5.30 -10.84
CA TYR A 85 -0.92 4.45 -9.71
C TYR A 85 0.04 4.67 -8.54
N LEU A 86 -0.50 4.61 -7.33
CA LEU A 86 0.24 4.46 -6.09
C LEU A 86 -0.31 3.25 -5.34
N PHE A 87 0.52 2.22 -5.15
CA PHE A 87 0.15 1.06 -4.37
C PHE A 87 0.78 1.13 -2.98
N LEU A 88 -0.04 0.95 -1.94
CA LEU A 88 0.32 1.19 -0.54
C LEU A 88 0.96 0.02 0.19
N GLY A 89 1.27 -1.09 -0.49
CA GLY A 89 1.96 -2.25 0.11
C GLY A 89 1.05 -3.46 0.28
N ASP A 90 1.52 -4.48 0.99
CA ASP A 90 0.81 -5.72 1.30
C ASP A 90 0.29 -6.42 0.06
N TYR A 91 1.25 -6.78 -0.79
CA TYR A 91 1.04 -7.44 -2.06
C TYR A 91 0.90 -8.95 -1.91
N VAL A 92 1.56 -9.50 -0.89
CA VAL A 92 1.71 -10.95 -0.67
C VAL A 92 0.98 -11.42 0.58
N ASP A 93 0.98 -12.75 0.76
CA ASP A 93 0.37 -13.50 1.86
C ASP A 93 -1.16 -13.50 1.87
N ARG A 94 -1.73 -14.37 2.72
CA ARG A 94 -3.16 -14.52 3.03
C ARG A 94 -3.98 -15.09 1.87
N GLY A 95 -3.90 -14.49 0.69
CA GLY A 95 -4.47 -15.01 -0.55
C GLY A 95 -3.57 -16.03 -1.25
N GLU A 96 -4.08 -16.63 -2.32
CA GLU A 96 -3.44 -17.78 -2.99
C GLU A 96 -2.58 -17.40 -4.21
N LYS A 97 -2.58 -16.12 -4.60
CA LYS A 97 -2.00 -15.62 -5.86
C LYS A 97 -0.97 -14.51 -5.62
N SER A 98 -0.18 -14.61 -4.56
CA SER A 98 0.87 -13.62 -4.24
C SER A 98 1.94 -13.56 -5.33
N LEU A 99 2.29 -14.71 -5.93
CA LEU A 99 3.23 -14.76 -7.05
C LEU A 99 2.72 -13.94 -8.23
N GLU A 100 1.46 -14.13 -8.64
CA GLU A 100 0.84 -13.36 -9.72
C GLU A 100 0.82 -11.87 -9.40
N VAL A 101 0.30 -11.47 -8.23
CA VAL A 101 0.21 -10.06 -7.81
C VAL A 101 1.58 -9.38 -7.87
N TYR A 102 2.56 -9.93 -7.16
CA TYR A 102 3.84 -9.23 -7.01
C TYR A 102 4.63 -9.21 -8.33
N ILE A 103 4.66 -10.32 -9.08
CA ILE A 103 5.38 -10.38 -10.36
C ILE A 103 4.72 -9.47 -11.39
N TYR A 104 3.37 -9.36 -11.41
CA TYR A 104 2.66 -8.44 -12.29
C TYR A 104 3.04 -6.98 -11.99
N LEU A 105 3.02 -6.58 -10.71
CA LEU A 105 3.43 -5.24 -10.27
C LEU A 105 4.91 -4.94 -10.59
N MET A 106 5.81 -5.92 -10.45
CA MET A 106 7.20 -5.78 -10.88
C MET A 106 7.30 -5.46 -12.37
N CYS A 107 6.54 -6.17 -13.21
CA CYS A 107 6.53 -5.96 -14.65
C CYS A 107 5.98 -4.58 -15.01
N LEU A 108 4.87 -4.16 -14.38
CA LEU A 108 4.32 -2.81 -14.57
C LEU A 108 5.33 -1.73 -14.17
N LYS A 109 6.06 -1.90 -13.07
CA LYS A 109 7.11 -0.95 -12.66
C LYS A 109 8.26 -0.88 -13.67
N ILE A 110 8.67 -2.00 -14.23
CA ILE A 110 9.73 -2.05 -15.26
C ILE A 110 9.27 -1.37 -16.56
N LEU A 111 8.01 -1.57 -16.96
CA LEU A 111 7.46 -1.03 -18.20
C LEU A 111 7.06 0.44 -18.09
N TYR A 112 6.56 0.86 -16.93
CA TYR A 112 5.96 2.18 -16.72
C TYR A 112 6.52 2.91 -15.50
N PRO A 113 7.86 3.00 -15.32
CA PRO A 113 8.48 3.42 -14.06
C PRO A 113 8.07 4.82 -13.57
N LYS A 114 7.62 5.69 -14.48
CA LYS A 114 7.16 7.07 -14.19
C LYS A 114 5.69 7.19 -13.78
N PHE A 115 4.89 6.13 -13.98
CA PHE A 115 3.44 6.17 -13.83
C PHE A 115 2.92 5.20 -12.77
N ILE A 116 3.79 4.40 -12.16
CA ILE A 116 3.44 3.51 -11.05
C ILE A 116 4.46 3.65 -9.92
N THR A 117 3.96 3.87 -8.72
CA THR A 117 4.74 3.92 -7.48
C THR A 117 4.27 2.78 -6.58
N LEU A 118 5.22 2.03 -6.02
CA LEU A 118 4.97 0.89 -5.14
C LEU A 118 5.67 1.18 -3.82
N ILE A 119 4.94 1.32 -2.71
CA ILE A 119 5.54 1.48 -1.38
C ILE A 119 5.40 0.19 -0.56
N ARG A 120 6.25 0.03 0.45
CA ARG A 120 6.37 -1.19 1.23
C ARG A 120 5.26 -1.34 2.26
N GLY A 121 4.64 -2.52 2.34
CA GLY A 121 3.77 -2.93 3.44
C GLY A 121 4.49 -3.73 4.52
N ASN A 122 3.78 -4.12 5.57
CA ASN A 122 4.36 -4.96 6.62
C ASN A 122 4.49 -6.43 6.20
N HIS A 123 3.80 -6.86 5.14
CA HIS A 123 3.99 -8.20 4.57
C HIS A 123 5.24 -8.30 3.69
N GLU A 124 5.77 -7.18 3.18
CA GLU A 124 7.03 -7.17 2.41
C GLU A 124 8.28 -7.19 3.30
N TYR A 125 8.33 -8.10 4.25
CA TYR A 125 9.53 -8.39 5.05
C TYR A 125 9.62 -9.88 5.34
N THR A 126 10.85 -10.37 5.42
CA THR A 126 11.14 -11.81 5.39
C THR A 126 10.46 -12.60 6.50
N ILE A 127 10.33 -12.03 7.71
CA ILE A 127 9.70 -12.73 8.84
C ILE A 127 8.20 -12.86 8.60
N THR A 128 7.49 -11.77 8.27
CA THR A 128 6.04 -11.81 8.05
C THR A 128 5.69 -12.70 6.87
N CYS A 129 6.26 -12.50 5.68
CA CYS A 129 5.86 -13.32 4.53
C CYS A 129 6.25 -14.80 4.61
N LYS A 130 7.13 -15.15 5.54
CA LYS A 130 7.41 -16.55 5.85
C LYS A 130 6.34 -17.15 6.75
N GLU A 131 5.80 -16.40 7.69
CA GLU A 131 4.80 -16.86 8.66
C GLU A 131 3.37 -16.83 8.11
N TYR A 132 3.08 -15.93 7.16
CA TYR A 132 1.72 -15.64 6.69
C TYR A 132 1.35 -16.29 5.35
N GLY A 133 2.24 -17.11 4.79
CA GLY A 133 1.90 -18.10 3.75
C GLY A 133 2.61 -17.94 2.40
N PHE A 134 3.33 -16.85 2.14
CA PHE A 134 3.95 -16.66 0.82
C PHE A 134 5.08 -17.66 0.52
N LEU A 135 5.90 -18.02 1.52
CA LEU A 135 6.89 -19.10 1.34
C LEU A 135 6.20 -20.44 1.03
N ASP A 136 5.09 -20.73 1.71
CA ASP A 136 4.34 -21.96 1.51
C ASP A 136 3.68 -22.00 0.13
N GLU A 137 3.15 -20.88 -0.36
CA GLU A 137 2.68 -20.73 -1.75
C GLU A 137 3.80 -21.06 -2.74
N CYS A 138 4.99 -20.47 -2.55
CA CYS A 138 6.13 -20.71 -3.42
C CYS A 138 6.54 -22.20 -3.43
N ILE A 139 6.58 -22.85 -2.27
CA ILE A 139 6.94 -24.28 -2.15
C ILE A 139 5.86 -25.16 -2.78
N SER A 140 4.59 -24.88 -2.50
CA SER A 140 3.45 -25.65 -3.00
C SER A 140 3.39 -25.62 -4.53
N ARG A 141 3.56 -24.44 -5.12
CA ARG A 141 3.40 -24.24 -6.57
C ARG A 141 4.65 -24.54 -7.39
N LEU A 142 5.84 -24.30 -6.85
CA LEU A 142 7.10 -24.45 -7.59
C LEU A 142 7.94 -25.65 -7.13
N GLY A 143 7.53 -26.33 -6.06
CA GLY A 143 8.22 -27.47 -5.47
C GLY A 143 9.32 -27.08 -4.48
N VAL A 144 9.71 -28.04 -3.63
CA VAL A 144 10.61 -27.86 -2.47
C VAL A 144 12.01 -27.33 -2.80
N MET A 145 12.46 -27.45 -4.05
CA MET A 145 13.77 -26.94 -4.49
C MET A 145 13.68 -25.54 -5.09
N ARG A 146 12.69 -25.30 -5.95
CA ARG A 146 12.58 -24.05 -6.71
C ARG A 146 11.79 -22.98 -5.96
N GLY A 147 10.77 -23.36 -5.20
CA GLY A 147 9.95 -22.47 -4.38
C GLY A 147 10.80 -21.58 -3.46
N PRO A 148 11.64 -22.16 -2.58
CA PRO A 148 12.49 -21.36 -1.69
C PRO A 148 13.46 -20.43 -2.43
N ALA A 149 13.95 -20.84 -3.61
CA ALA A 149 14.83 -20.02 -4.43
C ALA A 149 14.10 -18.80 -5.01
N VAL A 150 12.89 -18.99 -5.55
CA VAL A 150 12.07 -17.88 -6.09
C VAL A 150 11.59 -16.97 -4.97
N PHE A 151 11.13 -17.52 -3.84
CA PHE A 151 10.80 -16.75 -2.64
C PHE A 151 11.96 -15.84 -2.24
N LYS A 152 13.18 -16.38 -2.16
CA LYS A 152 14.36 -15.59 -1.81
C LYS A 152 14.60 -14.46 -2.82
N MET A 153 14.53 -14.75 -4.13
CA MET A 153 14.74 -13.74 -5.17
C MET A 153 13.76 -12.57 -5.06
N ILE A 154 12.48 -12.85 -4.79
CA ILE A 154 11.43 -11.85 -4.57
C ILE A 154 11.66 -11.12 -3.24
N ASN A 155 11.90 -11.84 -2.16
CA ASN A 155 12.11 -11.24 -0.85
C ASN A 155 13.32 -10.28 -0.83
N ASP A 156 14.39 -10.60 -1.57
CA ASP A 156 15.55 -9.74 -1.75
C ASP A 156 15.22 -8.41 -2.48
N THR A 157 14.04 -8.25 -3.09
CA THR A 157 13.58 -6.97 -3.67
C THR A 157 12.83 -6.10 -2.69
N PHE A 158 12.29 -6.65 -1.60
CA PHE A 158 11.46 -5.89 -0.66
C PHE A 158 12.15 -4.68 -0.01
N PRO A 159 13.44 -4.75 0.41
CA PRO A 159 14.12 -3.57 0.96
C PRO A 159 14.30 -2.41 -0.02
N TYR A 160 14.05 -2.62 -1.32
CA TYR A 160 14.14 -1.57 -2.33
C TYR A 160 12.88 -0.73 -2.44
N LEU A 161 11.72 -1.23 -1.98
CA LEU A 161 10.46 -0.51 -2.00
C LEU A 161 10.56 0.72 -1.08
N PRO A 162 10.22 1.93 -1.57
CA PRO A 162 10.04 3.12 -0.73
C PRO A 162 9.08 2.88 0.44
N LEU A 163 9.19 3.67 1.50
CA LEU A 163 8.37 3.50 2.71
C LEU A 163 7.15 4.42 2.73
N ALA A 164 7.17 5.50 1.96
CA ALA A 164 6.08 6.46 1.87
C ALA A 164 6.17 7.27 0.57
N ALA A 165 5.09 7.96 0.23
CA ALA A 165 5.02 8.88 -0.90
C ALA A 165 4.28 10.17 -0.52
N ILE A 166 4.54 11.25 -1.25
CA ILE A 166 3.76 12.49 -1.18
C ILE A 166 3.09 12.72 -2.54
N LEU A 167 1.77 12.65 -2.55
CA LEU A 167 0.95 12.96 -3.71
C LEU A 167 0.75 14.49 -3.86
N PRO A 168 0.22 14.96 -5.01
CA PRO A 168 -0.23 16.34 -5.16
C PRO A 168 -1.11 16.81 -4.00
N ASN A 169 -1.11 18.12 -3.76
CA ASN A 169 -1.77 18.74 -2.60
C ASN A 169 -1.22 18.30 -1.25
N LYS A 170 0.04 17.83 -1.24
CA LYS A 170 0.79 17.52 -0.02
C LYS A 170 0.09 16.44 0.83
N ILE A 171 -0.49 15.45 0.16
CA ILE A 171 -1.11 14.28 0.81
C ILE A 171 -0.01 13.27 1.09
N PHE A 172 0.16 12.90 2.36
CA PHE A 172 1.13 11.89 2.78
C PHE A 172 0.52 10.50 2.67
N CYS A 173 1.19 9.62 1.92
CA CYS A 173 0.75 8.26 1.67
C CYS A 173 1.73 7.27 2.28
N VAL A 174 1.22 6.34 3.06
CA VAL A 174 2.01 5.36 3.82
C VAL A 174 1.22 4.06 3.94
N HIS A 175 1.86 2.91 4.17
CA HIS A 175 1.13 1.68 4.38
C HIS A 175 0.39 1.66 5.73
N GLY A 176 1.19 1.75 6.80
CA GLY A 176 0.78 1.79 8.20
C GLY A 176 0.31 3.19 8.58
N GLY A 177 1.21 3.92 9.25
CA GLY A 177 0.90 5.26 9.71
C GLY A 177 2.11 5.94 10.32
N ILE A 178 1.86 6.84 11.24
CA ILE A 178 2.91 7.55 11.98
C ILE A 178 3.00 7.03 13.42
N SER A 179 4.01 7.47 14.16
CA SER A 179 4.22 7.13 15.57
C SER A 179 4.91 8.27 16.32
N SER A 180 5.18 8.06 17.61
CA SER A 180 6.02 8.95 18.42
C SER A 180 7.40 9.22 17.80
N ASN A 181 7.92 8.28 17.00
CA ASN A 181 9.23 8.36 16.35
C ASN A 181 9.20 9.02 14.96
N VAL A 182 8.01 9.23 14.38
CA VAL A 182 7.82 9.85 13.06
C VAL A 182 7.29 11.27 13.28
N ASN A 183 8.16 12.28 13.28
CA ASN A 183 7.79 13.67 13.57
C ASN A 183 7.94 14.58 12.36
N THR A 184 8.96 14.35 11.54
CA THR A 184 9.26 15.12 10.35
C THR A 184 9.39 14.24 9.12
N LEU A 185 9.22 14.81 7.93
CA LEU A 185 9.52 14.10 6.68
C LEU A 185 10.99 13.69 6.56
N ASP A 186 11.91 14.44 7.18
CA ASP A 186 13.34 14.12 7.20
C ASP A 186 13.64 12.84 8.01
N ASP A 187 12.82 12.52 9.01
CA ASP A 187 12.91 11.25 9.72
C ASP A 187 12.77 10.06 8.76
N ILE A 188 11.98 10.22 7.69
CA ILE A 188 11.73 9.20 6.66
C ILE A 188 12.80 9.27 5.57
N ARG A 189 13.13 10.48 5.08
CA ARG A 189 14.13 10.68 4.01
C ARG A 189 15.49 10.08 4.38
N ASN A 190 15.88 10.17 5.64
CA ASN A 190 17.18 9.73 6.13
C ASN A 190 17.29 8.21 6.38
N ILE A 191 16.21 7.45 6.17
CA ILE A 191 16.22 5.99 6.34
C ILE A 191 16.96 5.34 5.17
N ASN A 192 18.03 4.61 5.47
CA ASN A 192 18.65 3.67 4.53
C ASN A 192 17.82 2.38 4.44
N ARG A 193 16.76 2.40 3.64
CA ARG A 193 15.81 1.29 3.54
C ARG A 193 16.39 -0.02 3.03
N PHE A 194 17.50 0.04 2.28
CA PHE A 194 18.14 -1.14 1.67
C PHE A 194 18.74 -2.11 2.69
N GLU A 195 18.94 -1.69 3.94
CA GLU A 195 19.51 -2.51 5.02
C GLU A 195 18.43 -3.10 5.95
N ILE A 196 17.17 -2.74 5.73
CA ILE A 196 16.03 -3.09 6.58
C ILE A 196 15.29 -4.28 5.98
N ASP A 197 15.73 -5.48 6.33
CA ASP A 197 15.10 -6.76 5.93
C ASP A 197 14.18 -7.34 7.03
N THR A 198 14.26 -6.82 8.26
CA THR A 198 13.57 -7.33 9.44
C THR A 198 13.16 -6.22 10.41
N TRP A 199 12.29 -6.57 11.36
CA TRP A 199 11.75 -5.70 12.41
C TRP A 199 12.82 -5.17 13.34
N GLY A 200 12.61 -3.96 13.83
CA GLY A 200 13.48 -3.38 14.86
C GLY A 200 14.83 -2.87 14.37
N LYS A 201 15.26 -3.20 13.14
CA LYS A 201 16.44 -2.55 12.51
C LYS A 201 16.26 -1.05 12.34
N SER A 202 15.02 -0.62 12.10
CA SER A 202 14.60 0.77 12.17
C SER A 202 13.20 0.82 12.78
N VAL A 203 13.08 1.47 13.93
CA VAL A 203 11.80 1.69 14.60
C VAL A 203 10.88 2.50 13.69
N ILE A 204 11.40 3.57 13.08
CA ILE A 204 10.63 4.44 12.17
C ILE A 204 10.10 3.65 10.97
N ALA A 205 10.92 2.82 10.32
CA ALA A 205 10.45 2.01 9.20
C ALA A 205 9.41 0.96 9.62
N THR A 206 9.54 0.40 10.83
CA THR A 206 8.55 -0.53 11.39
C THR A 206 7.25 0.22 11.67
N ASP A 207 7.31 1.39 12.29
CA ASP A 207 6.15 2.21 12.62
C ASP A 207 5.40 2.68 11.36
N LEU A 208 6.13 3.04 10.29
CA LEU A 208 5.53 3.38 8.99
C LEU A 208 4.72 2.24 8.38
N THR A 209 5.04 0.97 8.67
CA THR A 209 4.28 -0.17 8.14
C THR A 209 3.32 -0.80 9.14
N TRP A 210 3.39 -0.46 10.43
CA TRP A 210 2.56 -1.11 11.48
C TRP A 210 1.69 -0.13 12.28
N GLY A 211 1.85 1.18 12.06
CA GLY A 211 1.09 2.20 12.76
C GLY A 211 -0.40 2.21 12.39
N ASP A 212 -1.26 2.45 13.37
CA ASP A 212 -2.72 2.45 13.20
C ASP A 212 -3.38 3.75 13.73
N PRO A 213 -4.29 4.39 13.00
CA PRO A 213 -5.03 5.55 13.50
C PRO A 213 -6.05 5.13 14.56
N ARG A 214 -6.14 5.84 15.69
CA ARG A 214 -7.21 5.64 16.69
C ARG A 214 -7.64 6.95 17.33
N TYR A 215 -8.91 7.04 17.73
CA TYR A 215 -9.34 8.10 18.65
C TYR A 215 -8.87 7.76 20.06
N LEU A 216 -7.80 8.43 20.50
CA LEU A 216 -7.29 8.31 21.86
C LEU A 216 -7.82 9.44 22.74
N LYS A 217 -7.68 9.28 24.06
CA LYS A 217 -8.06 10.30 25.04
C LYS A 217 -7.36 11.63 24.75
N ASN A 218 -8.05 12.74 25.00
CA ASN A 218 -7.50 14.09 24.83
C ASN A 218 -6.11 14.23 25.50
N GLY A 219 -5.14 14.73 24.73
CA GLY A 219 -3.75 14.91 25.18
C GLY A 219 -2.83 13.71 24.98
N VAL A 220 -3.37 12.53 24.65
CA VAL A 220 -2.57 11.36 24.27
C VAL A 220 -2.21 11.46 22.78
N MET A 221 -0.91 11.41 22.47
CA MET A 221 -0.42 11.48 21.09
C MET A 221 -0.38 10.09 20.46
N THR A 222 0.17 9.11 21.17
CA THR A 222 0.25 7.73 20.71
C THR A 222 0.12 6.75 21.89
N GLU A 223 -0.16 5.49 21.57
CA GLU A 223 -0.10 4.37 22.50
C GLU A 223 0.51 3.13 21.81
N SER A 224 0.94 2.13 22.58
CA SER A 224 1.44 0.87 22.03
C SER A 224 0.36 0.15 21.23
N SER A 225 0.76 -0.44 20.10
CA SER A 225 -0.17 -1.24 19.29
C SER A 225 -0.40 -2.63 19.89
N ASP A 226 -1.64 -3.10 19.84
CA ASP A 226 -2.01 -4.48 20.20
C ASP A 226 -1.40 -5.51 19.23
N ARG A 227 -0.85 -5.07 18.09
CA ARG A 227 -0.11 -5.92 17.14
C ARG A 227 1.26 -6.35 17.66
N GLY A 228 1.75 -5.73 18.74
CA GLY A 228 3.09 -5.95 19.30
C GLY A 228 4.22 -5.24 18.53
N LEU A 229 3.92 -4.61 17.40
CA LEU A 229 4.80 -3.73 16.62
C LEU A 229 4.04 -2.46 16.24
N GLY A 230 4.77 -1.35 16.10
CA GLY A 230 4.18 -0.05 15.82
C GLY A 230 3.44 0.57 17.01
N GLU A 231 2.82 1.71 16.73
CA GLU A 231 2.02 2.47 17.69
C GLU A 231 0.66 2.81 17.08
N ARG A 232 -0.34 3.00 17.93
CA ARG A 232 -1.58 3.66 17.55
C ARG A 232 -1.40 5.16 17.67
N TYR A 233 -1.69 5.92 16.62
CA TYR A 233 -1.55 7.37 16.62
C TYR A 233 -2.91 8.08 16.67
N SER A 234 -2.98 9.13 17.49
CA SER A 234 -4.21 9.87 17.71
C SER A 234 -4.50 10.92 16.63
N LEU A 235 -5.73 11.43 16.62
CA LEU A 235 -6.10 12.63 15.87
C LEU A 235 -5.15 13.80 16.18
N ALA A 236 -4.74 13.99 17.45
CA ALA A 236 -3.83 15.06 17.84
C ALA A 236 -2.42 14.88 17.25
N LYS A 237 -1.92 13.63 17.24
CA LYS A 237 -0.64 13.30 16.60
C LYS A 237 -0.68 13.49 15.09
N ALA A 238 -1.75 13.05 14.43
CA ALA A 238 -1.96 13.29 13.00
C ALA A 238 -1.98 14.80 12.68
N LYS A 239 -2.80 15.59 13.41
CA LYS A 239 -2.85 17.06 13.27
C LYS A 239 -1.48 17.70 13.39
N ARG A 240 -0.73 17.32 14.43
CA ARG A 240 0.59 17.89 14.69
C ARG A 240 1.58 17.55 13.58
N PHE A 241 1.64 16.29 13.17
CA PHE A 241 2.49 15.85 12.07
C PHE A 241 2.15 16.57 10.76
N LEU A 242 0.87 16.65 10.41
CA LEU A 242 0.42 17.32 9.20
C LEU A 242 0.78 18.81 9.22
N TYR A 243 0.51 19.50 10.33
CA TYR A 243 0.83 20.92 10.48
C TYR A 243 2.34 21.19 10.39
N ASP A 244 3.16 20.46 11.14
CA ASP A 244 4.61 20.70 11.22
C ASP A 244 5.33 20.40 9.90
N ASN A 245 4.77 19.53 9.06
CA ASN A 245 5.32 19.16 7.76
C ASN A 245 4.61 19.83 6.57
N GLU A 246 3.71 20.79 6.86
CA GLU A 246 2.88 21.49 5.87
C GLU A 246 2.07 20.55 4.96
N LEU A 247 1.65 19.39 5.46
CA LEU A 247 0.84 18.41 4.75
C LEU A 247 -0.65 18.69 4.96
N THR A 248 -1.49 18.11 4.09
CA THR A 248 -2.95 18.26 4.17
C THR A 248 -3.62 17.08 4.84
N SER A 249 -3.15 15.85 4.58
CA SER A 249 -3.79 14.64 5.07
C SER A 249 -2.90 13.40 4.96
N ILE A 250 -3.40 12.30 5.52
CA ILE A 250 -2.80 10.97 5.45
C ILE A 250 -3.75 10.04 4.65
N ILE A 251 -3.22 9.32 3.68
CA ILE A 251 -3.88 8.14 3.06
C ILE A 251 -3.05 6.91 3.41
N ARG A 252 -3.73 5.87 3.91
CA ARG A 252 -3.10 4.63 4.38
C ARG A 252 -3.87 3.36 4.02
N ALA A 253 -3.32 2.18 4.35
CA ALA A 253 -3.90 0.85 4.06
C ALA A 253 -3.92 -0.07 5.31
N HIS A 254 -3.43 -1.32 5.30
CA HIS A 254 -3.18 -2.23 6.46
C HIS A 254 -4.38 -2.72 7.30
N GLU A 255 -5.48 -1.96 7.37
CA GLU A 255 -6.67 -2.30 8.13
C GLU A 255 -7.80 -2.63 7.18
N VAL A 256 -8.36 -3.84 7.33
CA VAL A 256 -9.54 -4.25 6.58
C VAL A 256 -10.71 -3.34 6.94
N CYS A 257 -11.37 -2.80 5.91
CA CYS A 257 -12.58 -2.00 6.04
C CYS A 257 -13.74 -2.77 5.40
N GLU A 258 -14.89 -2.85 6.07
CA GLU A 258 -16.08 -3.56 5.55
C GLU A 258 -16.49 -3.04 4.17
N GLY A 259 -16.50 -1.72 3.99
CA GLY A 259 -16.77 -1.06 2.71
C GLY A 259 -15.56 -0.91 1.78
N GLY A 260 -14.40 -1.47 2.14
CA GLY A 260 -13.14 -1.30 1.42
C GLY A 260 -12.42 0.04 1.67
N TRP A 261 -13.00 0.94 2.47
CA TRP A 261 -12.37 2.21 2.88
C TRP A 261 -12.97 2.74 4.19
N GLU A 262 -12.31 3.70 4.82
CA GLU A 262 -12.80 4.39 6.02
C GLU A 262 -12.18 5.80 6.18
N LYS A 263 -12.94 6.74 6.76
CA LYS A 263 -12.41 8.02 7.26
C LYS A 263 -11.81 7.84 8.65
N SER A 264 -10.65 7.21 8.75
CA SER A 264 -10.11 6.75 10.03
C SER A 264 -9.86 7.86 11.08
N LEU A 265 -9.61 9.11 10.68
CA LEU A 265 -9.54 10.25 11.60
C LEU A 265 -10.24 11.47 11.01
N VAL A 266 -11.27 11.93 11.72
CA VAL A 266 -12.11 13.09 11.41
C VAL A 266 -12.14 14.00 12.63
N ASP A 267 -12.07 15.32 12.44
CA ASP A 267 -12.18 16.26 13.54
C ASP A 267 -13.64 16.64 13.87
N CYS A 268 -13.84 17.41 14.95
CA CYS A 268 -15.17 17.82 15.41
C CYS A 268 -15.93 18.74 14.44
N LYS A 269 -15.31 19.21 13.36
CA LYS A 269 -15.96 19.96 12.28
C LYS A 269 -16.25 19.11 11.05
N GLY A 270 -15.94 17.81 11.10
CA GLY A 270 -16.10 16.90 9.96
C GLY A 270 -14.94 16.96 8.96
N ASN A 271 -13.83 17.63 9.28
CA ASN A 271 -12.66 17.62 8.40
C ASN A 271 -11.98 16.25 8.49
N ILE A 272 -11.75 15.62 7.34
CA ILE A 272 -11.04 14.35 7.25
C ILE A 272 -9.53 14.62 7.29
N LEU A 273 -8.80 13.89 8.12
CA LEU A 273 -7.34 13.99 8.26
C LEU A 273 -6.61 12.70 7.87
N CYS A 274 -7.26 11.56 8.05
CA CYS A 274 -6.71 10.26 7.69
C CYS A 274 -7.80 9.43 7.02
N MET A 275 -7.47 8.83 5.88
CA MET A 275 -8.30 7.84 5.20
C MET A 275 -7.57 6.51 5.09
N THR A 276 -8.30 5.42 5.25
CA THR A 276 -7.84 4.06 5.00
C THR A 276 -8.50 3.53 3.74
N VAL A 277 -7.73 2.87 2.89
CA VAL A 277 -8.20 2.16 1.69
C VAL A 277 -7.71 0.71 1.73
N PHE A 278 -8.60 -0.22 1.37
CA PHE A 278 -8.35 -1.64 1.34
C PHE A 278 -8.87 -2.22 0.01
N SER A 279 -7.99 -2.84 -0.76
CA SER A 279 -8.26 -3.16 -2.17
C SER A 279 -8.40 -4.67 -2.44
N ALA A 280 -8.65 -5.47 -1.41
CA ALA A 280 -8.92 -6.90 -1.50
C ALA A 280 -10.33 -7.23 -0.97
N ALA A 281 -11.22 -7.66 -1.85
CA ALA A 281 -12.59 -8.05 -1.51
C ALA A 281 -12.61 -9.47 -0.95
N ASN A 282 -13.60 -9.76 -0.10
CA ASN A 282 -13.76 -11.05 0.60
C ASN A 282 -12.47 -11.54 1.26
N TYR A 283 -11.70 -10.62 1.84
CA TYR A 283 -10.42 -10.90 2.46
C TYR A 283 -10.58 -11.89 3.60
N CYS A 284 -9.86 -13.02 3.53
CA CYS A 284 -9.94 -14.11 4.49
C CYS A 284 -11.37 -14.60 4.81
N GLY A 285 -12.31 -14.47 3.85
CA GLY A 285 -13.71 -14.89 4.04
C GLY A 285 -14.56 -13.94 4.87
N LEU A 286 -14.13 -12.69 5.05
CA LEU A 286 -14.83 -11.68 5.85
C LEU A 286 -15.97 -10.96 5.08
N GLU A 287 -16.24 -11.33 3.84
CA GLU A 287 -17.30 -10.73 2.99
C GLU A 287 -17.21 -9.19 2.84
N ASN A 288 -16.04 -8.59 3.08
CA ASN A 288 -15.83 -7.16 2.87
C ASN A 288 -15.75 -6.80 1.36
N HIS A 289 -16.04 -5.55 1.04
CA HIS A 289 -15.77 -4.98 -0.28
C HIS A 289 -14.30 -4.53 -0.40
N ALA A 290 -13.87 -4.30 -1.64
CA ALA A 290 -12.63 -3.61 -1.97
C ALA A 290 -12.93 -2.20 -2.46
N SER A 291 -11.97 -1.30 -2.31
CA SER A 291 -12.03 0.00 -2.96
C SER A 291 -10.67 0.49 -3.44
N VAL A 292 -10.70 1.51 -4.29
CA VAL A 292 -9.55 2.35 -4.63
C VAL A 292 -9.93 3.82 -4.51
N LEU A 293 -8.93 4.69 -4.28
CA LEU A 293 -9.13 6.13 -4.23
C LEU A 293 -8.60 6.77 -5.52
N ALA A 294 -9.48 7.40 -6.30
CA ALA A 294 -9.11 8.25 -7.41
C ALA A 294 -8.85 9.67 -6.89
N VAL A 295 -7.57 10.04 -6.79
CA VAL A 295 -7.09 11.33 -6.27
C VAL A 295 -6.70 12.24 -7.42
N ASP A 296 -7.35 13.39 -7.53
CA ASP A 296 -7.02 14.39 -8.55
C ASP A 296 -5.90 15.36 -8.12
N ASN A 297 -5.42 16.15 -9.07
CA ASN A 297 -4.34 17.12 -8.85
C ASN A 297 -4.75 18.33 -7.98
N THR A 298 -6.01 18.46 -7.58
CA THR A 298 -6.53 19.48 -6.65
C THR A 298 -6.81 18.92 -5.25
N GLY A 299 -6.69 17.61 -5.07
CA GLY A 299 -6.83 16.92 -3.78
C GLY A 299 -8.24 16.38 -3.57
N GLY A 300 -9.10 16.49 -4.59
CA GLY A 300 -10.39 15.81 -4.62
C GLY A 300 -10.21 14.31 -4.69
N ILE A 301 -11.01 13.58 -3.92
CA ILE A 301 -10.99 12.12 -3.84
C ILE A 301 -12.36 11.59 -4.24
N SER A 302 -12.37 10.72 -5.24
CA SER A 302 -13.51 9.84 -5.54
C SER A 302 -13.17 8.42 -5.12
N ILE A 303 -14.16 7.71 -4.57
CA ILE A 303 -13.99 6.36 -4.06
C ILE A 303 -14.75 5.39 -4.97
N ASP A 304 -14.03 4.43 -5.53
CA ASP A 304 -14.63 3.39 -6.33
C ASP A 304 -14.61 2.09 -5.53
N VAL A 305 -15.80 1.54 -5.27
CA VAL A 305 -16.01 0.33 -4.46
C VAL A 305 -16.48 -0.81 -5.36
N PHE A 306 -16.00 -2.02 -5.11
CA PHE A 306 -16.40 -3.23 -5.83
C PHE A 306 -16.41 -4.45 -4.91
N ASP A 307 -17.27 -5.42 -5.21
CA ASP A 307 -17.34 -6.69 -4.49
C ASP A 307 -16.35 -7.74 -5.02
N SER A 308 -16.37 -8.95 -4.47
CA SER A 308 -15.48 -10.05 -4.90
C SER A 308 -15.78 -10.60 -6.30
N ASN A 309 -16.90 -10.22 -6.92
CA ASN A 309 -17.20 -10.54 -8.31
C ASN A 309 -16.71 -9.44 -9.26
N GLY A 310 -16.22 -8.31 -8.73
CA GLY A 310 -15.89 -7.12 -9.49
C GLY A 310 -17.11 -6.28 -9.86
N ASP A 311 -18.27 -6.52 -9.23
CA ASP A 311 -19.46 -5.71 -9.44
C ASP A 311 -19.31 -4.38 -8.70
N GLU A 312 -19.52 -3.27 -9.41
CA GLU A 312 -19.36 -1.93 -8.85
C GLU A 312 -20.47 -1.61 -7.83
N ILE A 313 -20.05 -1.20 -6.64
CA ILE A 313 -20.93 -0.71 -5.59
C ILE A 313 -20.83 0.81 -5.63
N ARG A 314 -21.94 1.48 -5.96
CA ARG A 314 -21.95 2.94 -6.09
C ARG A 314 -21.59 3.61 -4.76
N CYS A 315 -20.43 4.25 -4.72
CA CYS A 315 -20.14 5.35 -3.83
C CYS A 315 -20.11 6.62 -4.68
N ASN A 316 -21.08 7.52 -4.49
CA ASN A 316 -21.15 8.79 -5.24
C ASN A 316 -20.46 9.93 -4.48
N ASP A 317 -19.72 9.61 -3.43
CA ASP A 317 -19.17 10.63 -2.56
C ASP A 317 -17.80 11.07 -3.08
N THR A 318 -17.70 12.37 -3.36
CA THR A 318 -16.41 13.04 -3.55
C THR A 318 -16.07 13.77 -2.27
N PHE A 319 -14.85 13.59 -1.79
CA PHE A 319 -14.36 14.23 -0.58
C PHE A 319 -13.21 15.17 -0.91
N GLU A 320 -13.09 16.22 -0.10
CA GLU A 320 -11.89 17.06 -0.03
C GLU A 320 -11.38 17.03 1.41
N PHE A 321 -10.05 17.02 1.57
CA PHE A 321 -9.46 17.16 2.89
C PHE A 321 -9.67 18.58 3.42
N GLY A 322 -10.14 18.68 4.67
CA GLY A 322 -10.38 19.97 5.31
C GLY A 322 -9.10 20.60 5.87
N PRO A 323 -9.14 21.88 6.29
CA PRO A 323 -7.99 22.56 6.84
C PRO A 323 -7.52 21.94 8.18
N ILE A 324 -6.21 21.96 8.42
CA ILE A 324 -5.63 21.52 9.69
C ILE A 324 -5.70 22.66 10.72
N ASP A 325 -6.54 22.51 11.74
CA ASP A 325 -6.63 23.41 12.89
C ASP A 325 -6.23 22.69 14.18
N LEU A 326 -5.08 23.13 14.74
CA LEU A 326 -4.50 22.60 15.97
C LEU A 326 -5.34 22.90 17.22
N ASN A 327 -6.25 23.89 17.17
CA ASN A 327 -7.09 24.25 18.31
C ASN A 327 -8.39 23.44 18.37
N LEU A 328 -8.72 22.67 17.31
CA LEU A 328 -9.92 21.85 17.28
C LEU A 328 -9.73 20.57 18.11
N LEU A 329 -10.61 20.42 19.09
CA LEU A 329 -10.67 19.27 19.98
C LEU A 329 -11.08 17.99 19.25
N ILE A 330 -10.83 16.85 19.89
CA ILE A 330 -11.36 15.55 19.48
C ILE A 330 -12.91 15.60 19.60
N PRO A 331 -13.67 15.01 18.66
CA PRO A 331 -15.11 14.85 18.84
C PRO A 331 -15.43 14.12 20.16
N PRO A 332 -16.54 14.45 20.86
CA PRO A 332 -17.03 13.63 21.96
C PRO A 332 -17.17 12.16 21.54
N GLU A 333 -16.86 11.20 22.42
CA GLU A 333 -16.92 9.76 22.09
C GLU A 333 -18.28 9.34 21.51
N GLU A 334 -19.37 9.93 22.01
CA GLU A 334 -20.74 9.68 21.55
C GLU A 334 -20.99 10.17 20.11
N GLU A 335 -20.20 11.11 19.60
CA GLU A 335 -20.34 11.71 18.27
C GLU A 335 -19.39 11.11 17.23
N ILE A 336 -18.36 10.36 17.64
CA ILE A 336 -17.39 9.74 16.72
C ILE A 336 -18.09 8.83 15.70
N TYR A 337 -19.05 8.02 16.17
CA TYR A 337 -19.83 7.12 15.30
C TYR A 337 -20.70 7.83 14.26
N LEU A 338 -20.95 9.14 14.41
CA LEU A 338 -21.72 9.93 13.44
C LEU A 338 -20.82 10.56 12.37
N LEU A 339 -19.50 10.55 12.57
CA LEU A 339 -18.50 11.16 11.69
C LEU A 339 -17.75 10.13 10.83
N LEU A 340 -17.72 8.87 11.28
CA LEU A 340 -17.27 7.70 10.54
C LEU A 340 -18.38 7.23 9.61
#